data_AF-A0A940BF85-F1
#
_entry.id   AF-A0A940BF85-F1
#
_cell.length_a   1.000
_cell.length_b   1.000
_cell.length_c   1.000
_cell.angle_alpha   90.00
_cell.angle_beta   90.00
_cell.angle_gamma   90.00
#
_symmetry.space_group_name_H-M   'P 1'
#
loop_
_entity.id
_entity.type
_entity.pdbx_description
1 polymer ?
#
loop_
_entity_poly.entity_id
_entity_poly.type
_entity_poly.pdbx_seq_one_letter_code
_entity_poly.pdbx_strand_id
1 'polypeptide(L)'
;MGDQRAYERGRNDFYSYTYKTVSPKVTINDVTGKMVEQKAFHNERHNTLPAYAKTSDVYFAKGPDGLASQCKVYSQDRKMVKDFDWDHTHINKDGSIFPKGTVHVQTYTITRVRGKDGKMHDKFVRGIARRMTASEIKKYGPIIKHFNPNVNF
;
A
#
# COMPACT_ATOMS: atom_id res chain seq x y z
N MET A 1 12.00 1.29 13.62
CA MET A 1 10.60 0.91 13.27
C MET A 1 9.71 2.09 13.62
N GLY A 2 9.26 2.87 12.63
CA GLY A 2 8.59 4.16 12.86
C GLY A 2 7.13 4.13 12.45
N ASP A 3 6.25 4.59 13.33
CA ASP A 3 4.86 4.88 13.01
C ASP A 3 4.81 5.91 11.86
N GLN A 4 4.06 5.61 10.80
CA GLN A 4 3.88 6.57 9.70
C GLN A 4 2.91 7.67 10.15
N ARG A 5 3.44 8.83 10.53
CA ARG A 5 2.65 10.05 10.78
C ARG A 5 2.42 10.75 9.44
N ALA A 6 1.18 10.74 8.95
CA ALA A 6 0.78 11.60 7.84
C ALA A 6 0.40 12.97 8.42
N TYR A 7 1.14 14.02 8.04
CA TYR A 7 0.74 15.40 8.36
C TYR A 7 -0.40 15.81 7.42
N GLU A 8 -1.58 16.10 7.97
CA GLU A 8 -2.70 16.67 7.22
C GLU A 8 -2.38 18.12 6.81
N ARG A 9 -2.05 18.34 5.52
CA ARG A 9 -2.39 19.58 4.81
C ARG A 9 -3.13 19.20 3.53
N GLY A 10 -4.46 19.05 3.65
CA GLY A 10 -5.37 18.91 2.51
C GLY A 10 -6.10 17.57 2.44
N ARG A 11 -7.43 17.61 2.53
CA ARG A 11 -8.30 16.50 2.10
C ARG A 11 -8.13 16.37 0.58
N ASN A 12 -7.54 15.27 0.06
CA ASN A 12 -7.50 14.80 -1.35
C ASN A 12 -6.12 14.57 -2.01
N ASP A 13 -5.09 14.31 -1.22
CA ASP A 13 -3.76 14.46 -1.77
C ASP A 13 -3.06 13.14 -2.16
N PHE A 14 -3.49 12.59 -3.30
CA PHE A 14 -2.47 12.13 -4.24
C PHE A 14 -1.73 13.38 -4.71
N TYR A 15 -0.67 13.74 -4.00
CA TYR A 15 0.18 14.84 -4.37
C TYR A 15 0.88 14.45 -5.68
N SER A 16 0.42 15.00 -6.80
CA SER A 16 1.14 14.90 -8.07
C SER A 16 2.60 15.38 -7.94
N TYR A 17 2.91 16.18 -6.91
CA TYR A 17 4.27 16.58 -6.56
C TYR A 17 5.07 15.53 -5.77
N THR A 18 4.43 14.56 -5.09
CA THR A 18 5.15 13.46 -4.41
C THR A 18 5.13 12.17 -5.20
N TYR A 19 4.16 11.94 -6.08
CA TYR A 19 4.04 10.69 -6.83
C TYR A 19 3.90 10.93 -8.32
N LYS A 20 4.56 10.08 -9.12
CA LYS A 20 4.33 9.98 -10.57
C LYS A 20 3.64 8.65 -10.87
N THR A 21 2.71 8.67 -11.82
CA THR A 21 2.11 7.44 -12.36
C THR A 21 3.09 6.83 -13.35
N VAL A 22 3.32 5.52 -13.27
CA VAL A 22 4.30 4.83 -14.13
C VAL A 22 3.72 3.64 -14.90
N SER A 23 2.41 3.39 -14.75
CA SER A 23 1.66 2.46 -15.60
C SER A 23 0.32 3.07 -16.00
N PRO A 24 -0.31 2.57 -17.08
CA PRO A 24 -1.73 2.77 -17.31
C PRO A 24 -2.56 2.31 -16.10
N LYS A 25 -3.75 2.91 -15.98
CA LYS A 25 -4.76 2.45 -15.03
C LYS A 25 -5.49 1.27 -15.64
N VAL A 26 -5.72 0.24 -14.82
CA VAL A 26 -6.41 -0.99 -15.24
C VAL A 26 -7.46 -1.36 -14.20
N THR A 27 -8.59 -1.91 -14.66
CA THR A 27 -9.68 -2.40 -13.82
C THR A 27 -9.89 -3.88 -14.07
N ILE A 28 -9.78 -4.71 -13.03
CA ILE A 28 -9.97 -6.16 -13.07
C ILE A 28 -10.76 -6.56 -11.82
N ASN A 29 -11.83 -7.35 -11.97
CA ASN A 29 -12.73 -7.75 -10.87
C ASN A 29 -13.21 -6.55 -10.03
N ASP A 30 -13.64 -5.48 -10.71
CA ASP A 30 -14.09 -4.21 -10.11
C ASP A 30 -13.05 -3.51 -9.22
N VAL A 31 -11.79 -3.94 -9.27
CA VAL A 31 -10.67 -3.28 -8.59
C VAL A 31 -9.90 -2.46 -9.62
N THR A 32 -9.85 -1.15 -9.41
CA THR A 32 -9.08 -0.24 -10.25
C THR A 32 -7.71 0.02 -9.63
N GLY A 33 -6.64 -0.25 -10.39
CA GLY A 33 -5.26 -0.09 -9.93
C GLY A 33 -4.33 0.55 -10.94
N LYS A 34 -3.20 1.07 -10.45
CA LYS A 34 -2.06 1.53 -11.25
C LYS A 34 -0.78 1.55 -10.43
N MET A 35 0.36 1.53 -11.10
CA MET A 35 1.67 1.69 -10.49
C MET A 35 2.02 3.17 -10.33
N VAL A 36 2.65 3.47 -9.20
CA VAL A 36 3.13 4.79 -8.85
C VAL A 36 4.55 4.70 -8.30
N GLU A 37 5.32 5.75 -8.53
CA GLU A 37 6.65 5.92 -7.93
C GLU A 37 6.67 7.22 -7.14
N GLN A 38 7.29 7.21 -5.96
CA GLN A 38 7.56 8.43 -5.22
C GLN A 38 8.62 9.25 -5.97
N LYS A 39 8.36 10.54 -6.17
CA LYS A 39 9.33 11.49 -6.66
C LYS A 39 10.40 11.67 -5.58
N ALA A 40 11.67 11.62 -5.96
CA ALA A 40 12.77 11.75 -5.02
C ALA A 40 12.68 13.10 -4.28
N PHE A 41 12.60 13.04 -2.95
CA PHE A 41 12.89 14.18 -2.08
C PHE A 41 14.26 13.89 -1.46
N HIS A 42 15.25 14.75 -1.70
CA HIS A 42 16.58 14.71 -1.06
C HIS A 42 17.35 13.37 -1.21
N ASN A 43 17.43 12.81 -2.42
CA ASN A 43 18.25 11.62 -2.75
C ASN A 43 17.90 10.30 -2.03
N GLU A 44 16.84 10.24 -1.22
CA GLU A 44 16.38 8.99 -0.62
C GLU A 44 15.11 8.49 -1.32
N ARG A 45 15.23 7.38 -2.05
CA ARG A 45 14.06 6.66 -2.59
C ARG A 45 13.54 5.70 -1.53
N HIS A 46 12.58 6.15 -0.74
CA HIS A 46 11.73 5.24 0.02
C HIS A 46 10.58 4.81 -0.90
N ASN A 47 10.41 3.51 -1.14
CA ASN A 47 9.28 2.98 -1.90
C ASN A 47 8.02 3.01 -1.00
N THR A 48 7.52 4.20 -0.68
CA THR A 48 6.32 4.33 0.17
C THR A 48 5.10 4.66 -0.67
N LEU A 49 4.08 3.82 -0.60
CA LEU A 49 2.78 4.10 -1.21
C LEU A 49 1.97 5.11 -0.37
N PRO A 50 1.13 5.96 -1.00
CA PRO A 50 0.42 7.03 -0.28
C PRO A 50 -0.52 6.46 0.77
N ALA A 51 -0.74 7.19 1.87
CA ALA A 51 -1.70 6.78 2.90
C ALA A 51 -3.16 7.00 2.47
N TYR A 52 -3.38 7.86 1.48
CA TYR A 52 -4.70 8.17 0.93
C TYR A 52 -4.75 7.91 -0.57
N ALA A 53 -5.88 7.41 -1.05
CA ALA A 53 -6.17 7.25 -2.46
C ALA A 53 -6.76 8.54 -3.05
N LYS A 54 -6.64 8.69 -4.37
CA LYS A 54 -7.37 9.72 -5.12
C LYS A 54 -8.18 9.12 -6.25
N THR A 55 -7.52 8.30 -7.07
CA THR A 55 -8.09 7.86 -8.35
C THR A 55 -8.30 6.36 -8.45
N SER A 56 -7.75 5.56 -7.54
CA SER A 56 -7.69 4.11 -7.68
C SER A 56 -8.01 3.45 -6.33
N ASP A 57 -8.50 2.21 -6.40
CA ASP A 57 -8.79 1.38 -5.23
C ASP A 57 -7.51 0.74 -4.69
N VAL A 58 -6.52 0.57 -5.57
CA VAL A 58 -5.20 0.02 -5.26
C VAL A 58 -4.10 0.84 -5.94
N TYR A 59 -3.00 1.08 -5.23
CA TYR A 59 -1.75 1.57 -5.83
C TYR A 59 -0.64 0.55 -5.64
N PHE A 60 0.15 0.35 -6.69
CA PHE A 60 1.27 -0.59 -6.73
C PHE A 60 2.60 0.16 -6.71
N ALA A 61 3.57 -0.32 -5.94
CA ALA A 61 4.92 0.19 -5.93
C ALA A 61 5.73 -0.55 -7.00
N LYS A 62 6.48 0.20 -7.81
CA LYS A 62 7.38 -0.40 -8.81
C LYS A 62 8.66 -0.90 -8.12
N GLY A 63 8.94 -2.18 -8.31
CA GLY A 63 10.19 -2.82 -7.93
C GLY A 63 11.33 -2.50 -8.91
N PRO A 64 12.58 -2.87 -8.57
CA PRO A 64 13.74 -2.66 -9.42
C PRO A 64 13.67 -3.37 -10.78
N ASP A 65 12.95 -4.49 -10.84
CA ASP A 65 12.69 -5.29 -12.04
C ASP A 65 11.59 -4.70 -12.95
N GLY A 66 10.97 -3.61 -12.51
CA GLY A 66 9.87 -2.96 -13.21
C GLY A 66 8.49 -3.55 -12.95
N LEU A 67 8.41 -4.66 -12.23
CA LEU A 67 7.15 -5.27 -11.80
C LEU A 67 6.68 -4.65 -10.48
N ALA A 68 5.43 -4.90 -10.09
CA ALA A 68 4.99 -4.50 -8.76
C ALA A 68 5.64 -5.37 -7.68
N SER A 69 6.11 -4.76 -6.59
CA SER A 69 6.68 -5.46 -5.43
C SER A 69 5.84 -5.33 -4.15
N GLN A 70 4.91 -4.38 -4.13
CA GLN A 70 3.99 -4.10 -3.03
C GLN A 70 2.74 -3.40 -3.58
N CYS A 71 1.61 -3.51 -2.89
CA CYS A 71 0.45 -2.64 -3.13
C CYS A 71 -0.33 -2.27 -1.86
N LYS A 72 -0.97 -1.09 -1.89
CA LYS A 72 -1.89 -0.64 -0.83
C LYS A 72 -3.31 -0.60 -1.34
N VAL A 73 -4.23 -1.09 -0.52
CA VAL A 73 -5.67 -1.09 -0.77
C VAL A 73 -6.31 0.00 0.07
N TYR A 74 -7.26 0.73 -0.52
CA TYR A 74 -7.92 1.87 0.09
C TYR A 74 -9.41 1.61 0.32
N SER A 75 -9.95 2.17 1.40
CA SER A 75 -11.38 2.18 1.68
C SER A 75 -12.13 3.13 0.73
N GLN A 76 -13.47 3.11 0.83
CA GLN A 76 -14.34 4.08 0.16
C GLN A 76 -14.01 5.53 0.57
N ASP A 77 -13.63 5.75 1.82
CA ASP A 77 -13.12 7.04 2.34
C ASP A 77 -11.71 7.39 1.86
N ARG A 78 -11.18 6.61 0.91
CA ARG A 78 -9.86 6.75 0.31
C ARG A 78 -8.72 6.65 1.32
N LYS A 79 -8.90 5.95 2.44
CA LYS A 79 -7.83 5.74 3.43
C LYS A 79 -7.22 4.35 3.27
N MET A 80 -5.91 4.20 3.44
CA MET A 80 -5.29 2.88 3.36
C MET A 80 -5.84 1.97 4.47
N VAL A 81 -6.23 0.76 4.08
CA VAL A 81 -6.78 -0.24 5.01
C VAL A 81 -6.00 -1.54 4.96
N LYS A 82 -5.32 -1.83 3.86
CA LYS A 82 -4.46 -3.00 3.72
C LYS A 82 -3.20 -2.65 2.94
N ASP A 83 -2.14 -3.37 3.27
CA ASP A 83 -0.84 -3.31 2.61
C ASP A 83 -0.41 -4.75 2.31
N PHE A 84 -0.20 -5.02 1.03
CA PHE A 84 0.18 -6.31 0.49
C PHE A 84 1.62 -6.19 0.03
N ASP A 85 2.52 -6.99 0.60
CA ASP A 85 3.94 -6.91 0.32
C ASP A 85 4.48 -8.31 -0.01
N TRP A 86 5.35 -8.38 -1.00
CA TRP A 86 6.06 -9.58 -1.42
C TRP A 86 7.50 -9.27 -1.86
N ASP A 87 8.02 -8.08 -1.56
CA ASP A 87 9.35 -7.62 -1.99
C ASP A 87 10.48 -8.26 -1.17
N HIS A 88 10.16 -8.68 0.05
CA HIS A 88 11.11 -9.20 1.03
C HIS A 88 10.52 -10.35 1.85
N THR A 89 11.39 -11.10 2.52
CA THR A 89 10.95 -12.07 3.52
C THR A 89 10.49 -11.32 4.77
N HIS A 90 9.21 -11.46 5.11
CA HIS A 90 8.65 -10.88 6.33
C HIS A 90 8.64 -11.91 7.46
N ILE A 91 9.07 -11.48 8.65
CA ILE A 91 9.06 -12.29 9.86
C ILE A 91 8.28 -11.53 10.92
N ASN A 92 7.16 -12.09 11.37
CA ASN A 92 6.40 -11.55 12.48
C ASN A 92 7.13 -11.78 13.81
N LYS A 93 6.76 -11.00 14.82
CA LYS A 93 7.30 -11.16 16.19
C LYS A 93 6.97 -12.52 16.82
N ASP A 94 5.90 -13.16 16.35
CA ASP A 94 5.49 -14.51 16.76
C ASP A 94 6.27 -15.62 16.04
N GLY A 95 7.21 -15.27 15.15
CA GLY A 95 8.02 -16.20 14.39
C GLY A 95 7.42 -16.68 13.06
N SER A 96 6.19 -16.28 12.71
CA SER A 96 5.62 -16.64 11.40
C SER A 96 6.38 -15.95 10.25
N ILE A 97 6.72 -16.74 9.21
CA ILE A 97 7.57 -16.33 8.09
C ILE A 97 6.76 -16.31 6.78
N PHE A 98 6.96 -15.25 5.99
CA PHE A 98 6.44 -15.09 4.65
C PHE A 98 7.62 -14.91 3.70
N PRO A 99 8.00 -15.93 2.91
CA PRO A 99 9.11 -15.83 1.99
C PRO A 99 8.89 -14.75 0.94
N LYS A 100 9.98 -14.09 0.50
CA LYS A 100 9.97 -13.18 -0.65
C LYS A 100 9.23 -13.80 -1.84
N GLY A 101 8.42 -13.00 -2.53
CA GLY A 101 7.56 -13.43 -3.63
C GLY A 101 6.22 -14.01 -3.20
N THR A 102 5.99 -14.24 -1.90
CA THR A 102 4.68 -14.64 -1.35
C THR A 102 4.00 -13.42 -0.74
N VAL A 103 2.75 -13.13 -1.14
CA VAL A 103 2.02 -11.99 -0.60
C VAL A 103 1.68 -12.22 0.88
N HIS A 104 2.11 -11.29 1.71
CA HIS A 104 1.59 -11.13 3.06
C HIS A 104 0.78 -9.82 3.16
N VAL A 105 -0.22 -9.85 4.03
CA VAL A 105 -1.18 -8.75 4.22
C VAL A 105 -1.01 -8.18 5.61
N GLN A 106 -0.77 -6.89 5.69
CA GLN A 106 -0.91 -6.09 6.90
C GLN A 106 -2.20 -5.27 6.81
N THR A 107 -3.06 -5.41 7.81
CA THR A 107 -4.30 -4.63 7.92
C THR A 107 -4.06 -3.42 8.82
N TYR A 108 -4.70 -2.29 8.50
CA TYR A 108 -4.61 -1.07 9.31
C TYR A 108 -5.96 -0.76 9.96
N THR A 109 -5.91 -0.49 11.26
CA THR A 109 -7.00 0.14 11.99
C THR A 109 -6.75 1.63 12.05
N ILE A 110 -7.73 2.44 11.67
CA ILE A 110 -7.62 3.89 11.63
C ILE A 110 -8.24 4.45 12.91
N THR A 111 -7.46 5.19 13.69
CA THR A 111 -7.92 5.88 14.90
C THR A 111 -7.68 7.38 14.77
N ARG A 112 -8.53 8.22 15.37
CA ARG A 112 -8.31 9.67 15.40
C ARG A 112 -7.55 10.02 16.67
N VAL A 113 -6.41 10.70 16.54
CA VAL A 113 -5.59 11.15 17.68
C VAL A 113 -5.39 12.64 17.64
N ARG A 114 -5.31 13.29 18.80
CA ARG A 114 -4.99 14.71 18.89
C ARG A 114 -3.49 14.90 18.70
N GLY A 115 -3.11 15.71 17.71
CA GLY A 115 -1.75 16.10 17.44
C GLY A 115 -1.23 17.14 18.43
N LYS A 116 0.08 17.39 18.39
CA LYS A 116 0.72 18.44 19.20
C LYS A 116 0.21 19.85 18.85
N ASP A 117 -0.34 20.00 17.66
CA ASP A 117 -0.98 21.22 17.15
C ASP A 117 -2.44 21.37 17.60
N GLY A 118 -2.94 20.49 18.48
CA GLY A 118 -4.32 20.48 18.96
C GLY A 118 -5.35 19.97 17.94
N LYS A 119 -4.95 19.68 16.71
CA LYS A 119 -5.83 19.17 15.65
C LYS A 119 -5.96 17.66 15.73
N MET A 120 -7.06 17.12 15.21
CA MET A 120 -7.26 15.67 15.12
C MET A 120 -6.62 15.15 13.82
N HIS A 121 -5.85 14.07 13.92
CA HIS A 121 -5.17 13.42 12.81
C HIS A 121 -5.53 11.93 12.76
N ASP A 122 -5.49 11.34 11.57
CA ASP A 122 -5.58 9.89 11.42
C ASP A 122 -4.28 9.21 11.84
N LYS A 123 -4.39 8.25 12.75
CA LYS A 123 -3.33 7.31 13.13
C LYS A 123 -3.67 5.93 12.58
N PHE A 124 -2.83 5.46 11.68
CA PHE A 124 -2.91 4.14 11.06
C PHE A 124 -2.14 3.13 11.92
N VAL A 125 -2.87 2.29 12.65
CA VAL A 125 -2.29 1.26 13.51
C VAL A 125 -2.21 -0.04 12.74
N ARG A 126 -0.98 -0.52 12.52
CA ARG A 126 -0.69 -1.73 11.77
C ARG A 126 -0.93 -2.98 12.62
N GLY A 127 -1.66 -3.96 12.06
CA GLY A 127 -1.83 -5.30 12.63
C GLY A 127 -0.69 -6.27 12.29
N ILE A 128 -0.80 -7.50 12.78
CA ILE A 128 0.13 -8.59 12.46
C ILE A 128 -0.04 -9.00 10.99
N ALA A 129 1.07 -9.33 10.32
CA ALA A 129 1.00 -9.79 8.93
C ALA A 129 0.38 -11.19 8.87
N ARG A 130 -0.42 -11.46 7.85
CA ARG A 130 -1.04 -12.76 7.61
C ARG A 130 -1.03 -13.10 6.11
N ARG A 131 -1.31 -14.35 5.77
CA ARG A 131 -1.59 -14.72 4.37
C ARG A 131 -2.85 -14.04 3.87
N MET A 132 -2.97 -13.90 2.55
CA MET A 132 -4.22 -13.50 1.93
C MET A 132 -5.30 -14.55 2.22
N THR A 133 -6.53 -14.09 2.45
CA THR A 133 -7.70 -14.97 2.52
C THR A 133 -8.14 -15.36 1.10
N ALA A 134 -8.85 -16.48 0.94
CA ALA A 134 -9.39 -16.88 -0.36
C ALA A 134 -10.22 -15.78 -1.05
N SER A 135 -10.99 -15.01 -0.26
CA SER A 135 -11.76 -13.87 -0.76
C SER A 135 -10.88 -12.72 -1.27
N GLU A 136 -9.77 -12.44 -0.58
CA GLU A 136 -8.80 -11.45 -1.04
C GLU A 136 -8.06 -11.92 -2.29
N ILE A 137 -7.71 -13.20 -2.37
CA ILE A 137 -7.08 -13.77 -3.57
C ILE A 137 -8.03 -13.67 -4.75
N LYS A 138 -9.32 -14.03 -4.57
CA LYS A 138 -10.32 -13.90 -5.63
C LYS A 138 -10.52 -12.46 -6.09
N LYS A 139 -10.52 -11.50 -5.15
CA LYS A 139 -10.76 -10.09 -5.44
C LYS A 139 -9.54 -9.38 -6.03
N TYR A 140 -8.38 -9.51 -5.38
CA TYR A 140 -7.18 -8.74 -5.71
C TYR A 140 -6.14 -9.55 -6.48
N GLY A 141 -6.15 -10.88 -6.40
CA GLY A 141 -5.16 -11.75 -7.04
C GLY A 141 -5.00 -11.48 -8.54
N PRO A 142 -6.09 -11.35 -9.33
CA PRO A 142 -5.99 -11.06 -10.76
C PRO A 142 -5.29 -9.74 -11.08
N ILE A 143 -5.60 -8.65 -10.35
CA ILE A 143 -4.92 -7.36 -10.57
C ILE A 143 -3.48 -7.36 -10.07
N ILE A 144 -3.18 -8.10 -8.98
CA ILE A 144 -1.78 -8.26 -8.54
C ILE A 144 -0.99 -9.03 -9.60
N LYS A 145 -1.54 -10.13 -10.14
CA LYS A 145 -0.91 -10.92 -11.21
C LYS A 145 -0.72 -10.13 -12.51
N HIS A 146 -1.61 -9.18 -12.81
CA HIS A 146 -1.44 -8.27 -13.93
C HIS A 146 -0.18 -7.40 -13.81
N PHE A 147 0.13 -6.90 -12.61
CA PHE A 147 1.33 -6.07 -12.38
C PHE A 147 2.57 -6.85 -11.96
N ASN A 148 2.41 -8.09 -11.48
CA ASN A 148 3.50 -9.03 -11.23
C ASN A 148 3.01 -10.49 -11.43
N PRO A 149 3.29 -11.12 -12.57
CA PRO A 149 2.84 -12.49 -12.83
C PRO A 149 3.54 -13.54 -11.96
N ASN A 150 4.69 -13.22 -11.36
CA ASN A 150 5.55 -14.16 -10.63
C ASN A 150 5.17 -14.32 -9.15
N VAL A 151 4.22 -13.53 -8.66
CA VAL A 151 3.81 -13.52 -7.24
C VAL A 151 3.08 -14.81 -6.82
N ASN A 152 3.22 -15.22 -5.57
CA ASN A 152 2.47 -16.33 -4.96
C ASN A 152 1.53 -15.81 -3.87
N PHE A 153 0.42 -16.53 -3.61
CA PHE A 153 -0.61 -16.13 -2.65
C PHE A 153 -0.71 -17.12 -1.48
#